data_AF-A0A1X7UEQ1-F1
#
_entry.id   AF-A0A1X7UEQ1-F1
#
_cell.length_a   1.000
_cell.length_b   1.000
_cell.length_c   1.000
_cell.angle_alpha   90.00
_cell.angle_beta   90.00
_cell.angle_gamma   90.00
#
_symmetry.space_group_name_H-M   'P 1'
#
loop_
_entity.id
_entity.type
_entity.pdbx_description
1 polymer ?
#
loop_
_entity_poly.entity_id
_entity_poly.type
_entity_poly.pdbx_seq_one_letter_code
_entity_poly.pdbx_strand_id
1 'polypeptide(L)'
;QWIIPTISGQCCPPTSSFAIQKITNNKAVMFGGEVPYDDGRSDVLVNTVYTCQLESDTTIHWESVKVPVVVPASVQWPVERRFHAITSIISDSPTLVMIGGEGNDGQLVNDSWLLNTSQYQWSK
;
A
#
# COMPACT_ATOMS: atom_id res chain seq x y z
N GLN A 1 26.11 7.02 8.71
CA GLN A 1 25.29 7.88 9.59
C GLN A 1 23.84 7.65 9.22
N TRP A 2 22.95 7.47 10.19
CA TRP A 2 21.52 7.39 9.94
C TRP A 2 20.95 8.80 9.82
N ILE A 3 20.00 9.00 8.90
CA ILE A 3 19.26 10.24 8.76
C ILE A 3 17.83 10.02 9.22
N ILE A 4 17.28 11.00 9.92
CA ILE A 4 15.85 11.06 10.22
C ILE A 4 15.25 11.96 9.12
N PRO A 5 14.44 11.41 8.20
CA PRO A 5 13.87 12.21 7.12
C PRO A 5 12.78 13.15 7.65
N THR A 6 12.64 14.29 7.00
CA THR A 6 11.48 15.17 7.10
C THR A 6 10.31 14.56 6.32
N ILE A 7 9.12 14.61 6.90
CA ILE A 7 7.90 14.09 6.25
C ILE A 7 7.05 15.26 5.76
N SER A 8 6.61 15.19 4.50
CA SER A 8 5.61 16.09 3.91
C SER A 8 4.36 15.31 3.49
N GLY A 9 3.22 16.00 3.33
CA GLY A 9 1.95 15.37 2.95
C GLY A 9 1.24 14.63 4.08
N GLN A 10 0.43 13.63 3.73
CA GLN A 10 -0.33 12.82 4.67
C GLN A 10 0.33 11.45 4.82
N CYS A 11 1.19 11.33 5.83
CA CYS A 11 1.80 10.06 6.23
C CYS A 11 0.73 9.04 6.61
N CYS A 12 1.05 7.76 6.45
CA CYS A 12 0.27 6.69 7.03
C CYS A 12 0.22 6.83 8.57
N PRO A 13 -0.87 6.40 9.22
CA PRO A 13 -0.90 6.25 10.67
C PRO A 13 0.17 5.24 11.14
N PRO A 14 0.44 5.10 12.45
CA PRO A 14 1.23 3.99 12.96
C PRO A 14 0.72 2.67 12.37
N THR A 15 1.60 1.87 11.78
CA THR A 15 1.22 0.67 11.06
C THR A 15 2.31 -0.39 11.08
N SER A 16 1.91 -1.66 11.00
CA SER A 16 2.78 -2.83 10.89
C SER A 16 2.24 -3.83 9.86
N SER A 17 3.06 -4.83 9.52
CA SER A 17 2.64 -5.99 8.72
C SER A 17 2.16 -5.66 7.29
N PHE A 18 2.49 -4.45 6.82
CA PHE A 18 2.27 -3.96 5.45
C PHE A 18 3.39 -4.42 4.51
N ALA A 19 3.19 -4.22 3.21
CA ALA A 19 4.24 -4.36 2.21
C ALA A 19 4.48 -3.04 1.48
N ILE A 20 5.76 -2.71 1.23
CA ILE A 20 6.17 -1.51 0.51
C ILE A 20 7.18 -1.86 -0.58
N GLN A 21 6.99 -1.33 -1.78
CA GLN A 21 7.83 -1.68 -2.92
C GLN A 21 8.15 -0.46 -3.80
N LYS A 22 9.42 -0.37 -4.20
CA LYS A 22 9.91 0.64 -5.15
C LYS A 22 9.27 0.44 -6.53
N ILE A 23 8.73 1.53 -7.09
CA ILE A 23 8.16 1.56 -8.44
C ILE A 23 8.99 2.41 -9.40
N THR A 24 9.59 3.51 -8.92
CA THR A 24 10.55 4.32 -9.70
C THR A 24 11.78 4.63 -8.86
N ASN A 25 12.76 5.33 -9.42
CA ASN A 25 13.99 5.68 -8.69
C ASN A 25 13.75 6.44 -7.38
N ASN A 26 12.68 7.22 -7.30
CA ASN A 26 12.37 8.05 -6.15
C ASN A 26 10.97 7.80 -5.57
N LYS A 27 10.23 6.78 -6.03
CA LYS A 27 8.85 6.52 -5.61
C LYS A 27 8.62 5.06 -5.25
N ALA A 28 7.86 4.83 -4.19
CA ALA A 28 7.39 3.53 -3.76
C ALA A 28 5.89 3.56 -3.46
N VAL A 29 5.29 2.36 -3.41
CA VAL A 29 3.89 2.13 -3.06
C VAL A 29 3.86 1.20 -1.86
N MET A 30 3.03 1.56 -0.87
CA MET A 30 2.73 0.75 0.30
C MET A 30 1.27 0.29 0.23
N PHE A 31 1.01 -0.96 0.60
CA PHE A 31 -0.33 -1.53 0.67
C PHE A 31 -0.53 -2.36 1.94
N GLY A 32 -1.76 -2.30 2.45
CA GLY A 32 -2.26 -3.15 3.51
C GLY A 32 -1.57 -2.94 4.86
N GLY A 33 -1.54 -4.01 5.64
CA GLY A 33 -1.06 -4.00 7.03
C GLY A 33 -2.19 -3.77 8.02
N GLU A 34 -1.81 -3.41 9.24
CA GLU A 34 -2.71 -3.14 10.34
C GLU A 34 -2.44 -1.75 10.93
N VAL A 35 -3.49 -1.10 11.42
CA VAL A 35 -3.41 0.22 12.07
C VAL A 35 -4.18 0.18 13.39
N PRO A 36 -3.80 0.99 14.40
CA PRO A 36 -4.54 1.07 15.64
C PRO A 36 -6.00 1.45 15.40
N TYR A 37 -6.91 0.75 16.06
CA TYR A 37 -8.31 1.13 16.14
C TYR A 37 -8.51 2.22 17.20
N ASP A 38 -9.58 3.00 17.08
CA ASP A 38 -9.88 4.13 17.98
C ASP A 38 -10.11 3.70 19.45
N ASP A 39 -10.28 2.40 19.71
CA ASP A 39 -10.41 1.86 21.07
C ASP A 39 -9.05 1.75 21.82
N GLY A 40 -7.94 1.95 21.12
CA GLY A 40 -6.57 1.87 21.64
C GLY A 40 -6.15 0.48 22.13
N ARG A 41 -6.89 -0.57 21.76
CA ARG A 41 -6.68 -1.95 22.24
C ARG A 41 -6.63 -2.98 21.13
N SER A 42 -7.21 -2.67 19.98
CA SER A 42 -7.23 -3.53 18.81
C SER A 42 -6.59 -2.85 17.62
N ASP A 43 -6.07 -3.66 16.70
CA ASP A 43 -5.66 -3.21 15.38
C ASP A 43 -6.72 -3.64 14.36
N VAL A 44 -6.88 -2.85 13.30
CA VAL A 44 -7.72 -3.19 12.15
C VAL A 44 -6.87 -3.34 10.91
N LEU A 45 -7.15 -4.38 10.11
CA LEU A 45 -6.48 -4.51 8.82
C LEU A 45 -7.00 -3.45 7.87
N VAL A 46 -6.12 -3.00 6.98
CA VAL A 46 -6.47 -2.01 5.96
C VAL A 46 -6.15 -2.54 4.56
N ASN A 47 -6.77 -1.92 3.56
CA ASN A 47 -6.47 -2.08 2.13
C ASN A 47 -6.12 -0.72 1.49
N THR A 48 -5.71 0.25 2.32
CA THR A 48 -5.32 1.57 1.85
C THR A 48 -4.00 1.47 1.09
N VAL A 49 -3.95 2.14 -0.06
CA VAL A 49 -2.73 2.31 -0.83
C VAL A 49 -2.12 3.66 -0.43
N TYR A 50 -0.84 3.68 -0.10
CA TYR A 50 -0.07 4.92 0.07
C TYR A 50 1.04 4.98 -0.97
N THR A 51 1.39 6.19 -1.38
CA THR A 51 2.63 6.43 -2.12
C THR A 51 3.59 7.20 -1.24
N CYS A 52 4.87 6.87 -1.36
CA CYS A 52 5.93 7.71 -0.81
C CYS A 52 6.91 8.08 -1.89
N GLN A 53 7.30 9.35 -1.91
CA GLN A 53 8.20 9.90 -2.91
C GLN A 53 9.30 10.74 -2.26
N LEU A 54 10.54 10.49 -2.65
CA LEU A 54 11.67 11.30 -2.26
C LEU A 54 11.63 12.63 -3.01
N GLU A 55 11.40 13.74 -2.29
CA GLU A 55 11.37 15.11 -2.83
C GLU A 55 12.77 15.76 -2.79
N SER A 56 13.59 15.36 -1.84
CA SER A 56 14.99 15.78 -1.66
C SER A 56 15.75 14.69 -0.90
N ASP A 57 17.07 14.83 -0.72
CA ASP A 57 17.90 13.85 0.00
C ASP A 57 17.43 13.53 1.43
N THR A 58 16.59 14.40 2.02
CA THR A 58 16.10 14.25 3.39
C THR A 58 14.59 14.38 3.53
N THR A 59 13.82 14.55 2.44
CA THR A 59 12.36 14.76 2.53
C THR A 59 11.60 13.69 1.77
N ILE A 60 10.65 13.04 2.46
CA ILE A 60 9.74 12.06 1.88
C ILE A 60 8.32 12.60 1.93
N HIS A 61 7.70 12.75 0.78
CA HIS A 61 6.28 13.04 0.64
C HIS A 61 5.47 11.77 0.73
N TRP A 62 4.44 11.77 1.57
CA TRP A 62 3.46 10.70 1.64
C TRP A 62 2.09 11.16 1.19
N GLU A 63 1.41 10.30 0.44
CA GLU A 63 0.04 10.56 -0.01
C GLU A 63 -0.79 9.28 0.05
N SER A 64 -2.01 9.38 0.58
CA SER A 64 -3.00 8.31 0.47
C SER A 64 -3.62 8.32 -0.92
N VAL A 65 -3.58 7.17 -1.60
CA VAL A 65 -4.26 7.02 -2.89
C VAL A 65 -5.73 6.84 -2.60
N LYS A 66 -6.52 7.86 -2.92
CA LYS A 66 -7.97 7.80 -2.78
C LYS A 66 -8.51 6.77 -3.76
N VAL A 67 -9.30 5.82 -3.25
CA VAL A 67 -10.15 4.99 -4.09
C VAL A 67 -11.03 5.94 -4.93
N PRO A 68 -11.16 5.74 -6.25
CA PRO A 68 -12.05 6.56 -7.07
C PRO A 68 -13.46 6.54 -6.45
N VAL A 69 -14.03 7.70 -6.12
CA VAL A 69 -15.36 7.82 -5.48
C VAL A 69 -16.46 7.17 -6.32
N VAL A 70 -16.24 7.04 -7.63
CA VAL A 70 -17.06 6.26 -8.55
C VAL A 70 -16.24 5.04 -8.96
N VAL A 71 -16.32 3.97 -8.19
CA VAL A 71 -15.83 2.65 -8.58
C VAL A 71 -16.93 2.05 -9.48
N PRO A 72 -16.73 1.89 -10.80
CA PRO A 72 -17.66 1.07 -11.59
C PRO A 72 -17.79 -0.29 -10.90
N ALA A 73 -18.98 -0.89 -10.88
CA ALA A 73 -19.21 -2.19 -10.23
C ALA A 73 -18.23 -3.31 -10.70
N SER A 74 -17.52 -3.08 -11.81
CA SER A 74 -16.49 -3.96 -12.37
C SER A 74 -15.09 -3.79 -11.79
N VAL A 75 -14.78 -2.69 -11.08
CA VAL A 75 -13.44 -2.46 -10.52
C VAL A 75 -13.33 -3.22 -9.20
N GLN A 76 -12.51 -4.26 -9.22
CA GLN A 76 -12.23 -5.09 -8.07
C GLN A 76 -11.12 -4.46 -7.21
N TRP A 77 -11.24 -4.57 -5.89
CA TRP A 77 -10.23 -4.09 -4.94
C TRP A 77 -9.83 -5.25 -4.02
N PRO A 78 -8.55 -5.41 -3.66
CA PRO A 78 -8.16 -6.42 -2.70
C PRO A 78 -8.76 -6.09 -1.32
N VAL A 79 -9.28 -7.12 -0.65
CA VAL A 79 -9.73 -6.99 0.75
C VAL A 79 -8.59 -6.56 1.67
N GLU A 80 -8.96 -5.98 2.81
CA GLU A 80 -8.04 -5.63 3.89
C GLU A 80 -7.21 -6.85 4.31
N ARG A 81 -5.89 -6.67 4.41
CA ARG A 81 -4.97 -7.79 4.67
C ARG A 81 -3.62 -7.37 5.22
N ARG A 82 -2.99 -8.27 5.97
CA ARG A 82 -1.60 -8.19 6.45
C ARG A 82 -0.78 -9.40 6.02
N PHE A 83 0.53 -9.38 6.26
CA PHE A 83 1.45 -10.49 5.98
C PHE A 83 1.43 -11.01 4.53
N HIS A 84 1.02 -10.16 3.59
CA HIS A 84 1.05 -10.46 2.16
C HIS A 84 2.43 -10.15 1.58
N ALA A 85 2.75 -10.75 0.44
CA ALA A 85 3.95 -10.41 -0.31
C ALA A 85 3.59 -9.50 -1.49
N ILE A 86 4.45 -8.53 -1.78
CA ILE A 86 4.34 -7.69 -2.98
C ILE A 86 5.71 -7.58 -3.64
N THR A 87 5.72 -7.53 -4.97
CA THR A 87 6.93 -7.24 -5.75
C THR A 87 6.60 -6.37 -6.94
N SER A 88 7.59 -5.65 -7.47
CA SER A 88 7.43 -4.83 -8.66
C SER A 88 8.05 -5.52 -9.88
N ILE A 89 7.25 -5.65 -10.94
CA ILE A 89 7.75 -5.93 -12.29
C ILE A 89 8.11 -4.58 -12.89
N ILE A 90 9.40 -4.26 -12.85
CA ILE A 90 9.92 -2.99 -13.34
C ILE A 90 9.84 -2.95 -14.87
N SER A 91 9.14 -1.94 -15.38
CA SER A 91 9.06 -1.58 -16.79
C SER A 91 8.86 -0.06 -16.88
N ASP A 92 8.62 0.48 -18.08
CA ASP A 92 8.26 1.89 -18.26
C ASP A 92 6.96 2.27 -17.50
N SER A 93 6.09 1.28 -17.25
CA SER A 93 4.92 1.39 -16.35
C SER A 93 4.96 0.23 -15.35
N PRO A 94 5.61 0.40 -14.19
CA PRO A 94 5.79 -0.67 -13.21
C PRO A 94 4.44 -1.27 -12.79
N THR A 95 4.36 -2.60 -12.74
CA THR A 95 3.18 -3.30 -12.21
C THR A 95 3.57 -3.97 -10.91
N LEU A 96 2.74 -3.83 -9.86
CA LEU A 96 2.95 -4.62 -8.65
C LEU A 96 2.18 -5.93 -8.74
N VAL A 97 2.83 -7.01 -8.31
CA VAL A 97 2.20 -8.30 -8.10
C VAL A 97 2.10 -8.53 -6.61
N MET A 98 0.88 -8.72 -6.10
CA MET A 98 0.60 -9.06 -4.72
C MET A 98 0.06 -10.48 -4.63
N ILE A 99 0.53 -11.24 -3.65
CA ILE A 99 0.05 -12.60 -3.37
C ILE A 99 -0.18 -12.81 -1.88
N GLY A 100 -1.19 -13.62 -1.58
CA GLY A 100 -1.42 -14.13 -0.24
C GLY A 100 -1.77 -13.07 0.81
N GLY A 101 -1.44 -13.40 2.06
CA GLY A 101 -1.74 -12.62 3.26
C GLY A 101 -2.78 -13.26 4.14
N GLU A 102 -3.16 -12.54 5.18
CA GLU A 102 -4.21 -12.89 6.14
C GLU A 102 -5.27 -11.78 6.11
N GLY A 103 -6.54 -12.18 5.99
CA GLY A 103 -7.70 -11.27 6.00
C GLY A 103 -8.24 -11.00 7.40
N ASN A 104 -9.31 -10.18 7.48
CA ASN A 104 -9.92 -9.76 8.76
C ASN A 104 -10.51 -10.90 9.60
N ASP A 105 -10.82 -12.04 9.00
CA ASP A 105 -11.30 -13.24 9.67
C ASP A 105 -10.16 -14.14 10.21
N GLY A 106 -8.92 -13.67 10.09
CA GLY A 106 -7.72 -14.44 10.41
C GLY A 106 -7.43 -15.58 9.44
N GLN A 107 -8.15 -15.67 8.31
CA GLN A 107 -7.92 -16.70 7.30
C GLN A 107 -6.87 -16.25 6.29
N LEU A 108 -6.09 -17.23 5.83
CA LEU A 108 -5.16 -17.02 4.73
C LEU A 108 -5.95 -16.81 3.44
N VAL A 109 -5.61 -15.74 2.72
CA VAL A 109 -6.14 -15.50 1.37
C VAL A 109 -5.17 -16.09 0.35
N ASN A 110 -5.71 -16.65 -0.74
CA ASN A 110 -4.94 -17.35 -1.78
C ASN A 110 -5.11 -16.73 -3.18
N ASP A 111 -5.56 -15.48 -3.24
CA ASP A 111 -5.66 -14.72 -4.47
C ASP A 111 -4.34 -14.05 -4.85
N SER A 112 -4.27 -13.63 -6.11
CA SER A 112 -3.19 -12.82 -6.67
C SER A 112 -3.80 -11.54 -7.24
N TRP A 113 -3.05 -10.45 -7.18
CA TRP A 113 -3.50 -9.15 -7.65
C TRP A 113 -2.40 -8.42 -8.40
N LEU A 114 -2.80 -7.70 -9.44
CA LEU A 114 -1.95 -6.80 -10.20
C LEU A 114 -2.39 -5.34 -9.95
N LEU A 115 -1.46 -4.48 -9.54
CA LEU A 115 -1.67 -3.03 -9.47
C LEU A 115 -0.98 -2.34 -10.64
N ASN A 116 -1.77 -1.69 -11.49
CA ASN A 116 -1.25 -0.71 -12.44
C ASN A 116 -0.84 0.56 -11.68
N THR A 117 0.45 0.88 -11.62
CA THR A 117 0.95 2.01 -10.81
C THR A 117 0.75 3.38 -11.46
N SER A 118 0.40 3.43 -12.75
CA SER A 118 0.07 4.69 -13.44
C SER A 118 -1.35 5.14 -13.13
N GLN A 119 -2.28 4.20 -12.95
CA GLN A 119 -3.70 4.48 -12.72
C GLN A 119 -4.18 4.12 -11.31
N TYR A 120 -3.34 3.44 -10.53
CA TYR A 120 -3.69 2.83 -9.24
C TYR A 120 -4.94 1.95 -9.31
N GLN A 121 -5.03 1.16 -10.39
CA GLN A 121 -6.14 0.22 -10.63
C GLN A 121 -5.69 -1.21 -10.36
N TRP A 122 -6.50 -1.93 -9.59
CA TRP A 122 -6.31 -3.33 -9.28
C TRP A 122 -7.03 -4.22 -10.28
N SER A 123 -6.42 -5.37 -10.57
CA SER A 123 -7.03 -6.49 -11.29
C SER A 123 -6.62 -7.80 -10.62
N LYS A 124 -7.52 -8.79 -10.66
CA LYS A 124 -7.32 -10.09 -10.04
C LYS A 124 -6.86 -11.12 -11.07
#